data_AF-A0A928HUS5-F1
#
_entry.id   AF-A0A928HUS5-F1
#
_cell.length_a   1.000
_cell.length_b   1.000
_cell.length_c   1.000
_cell.angle_alpha   90.00
_cell.angle_beta   90.00
_cell.angle_gamma   90.00
#
_symmetry.space_group_name_H-M   'P 1'
#
loop_
_entity.id
_entity.type
_entity.pdbx_description
1 polymer ?
#
loop_
_entity_poly.entity_id
_entity_poly.type
_entity_poly.pdbx_seq_one_letter_code
_entity_poly.pdbx_strand_id
1 'polypeptide(L)'
;MTLCELITTKYTSADVLAELTEYLKNTLIRTVVETKDSPAFLANRIGFQFINEAMKYAERYKDNGGIDYIDSILGSFTGRAMAPLSTADFVGLDVHKAIVDNVYFNSDDYAHDSFILPSFAQKLIDDGKLGRKSGEGLYKFDNATKTLKVYDINTGKYRNKMKYVFPFAEGMKKHIKVGDYKNAFEVLVNNRSQEAEICLYFLLNYIVYSLVTIEKVAYDIHAADAAMATGFNWCPPLAMIDAISSVADINALIKERLPRNILVNVDIDRSLSAAERSEYDYRLYFKSTN
;
A
#
# COMPACT_ATOMS: atom_id res chain seq x y z
N MET A 1 6.05 -0.09 -15.93
CA MET A 1 5.33 1.05 -15.32
C MET A 1 4.90 1.99 -16.43
N THR A 2 3.60 2.31 -16.49
CA THR A 2 3.02 3.21 -17.50
C THR A 2 2.57 4.55 -16.91
N LEU A 3 2.51 4.66 -15.58
CA LEU A 3 2.16 5.91 -14.88
C LEU A 3 3.12 7.05 -15.22
N CYS A 4 2.56 8.24 -15.41
CA CYS A 4 3.26 9.51 -15.34
C CYS A 4 2.43 10.49 -14.51
N GLU A 5 2.92 10.86 -13.33
CA GLU A 5 2.33 11.95 -12.54
C GLU A 5 2.83 13.28 -13.10
N LEU A 6 1.90 14.10 -13.60
CA LEU A 6 2.18 15.41 -14.18
C LEU A 6 1.87 16.47 -13.14
N ILE A 7 2.92 17.12 -12.64
CA ILE A 7 2.82 18.06 -11.51
C ILE A 7 2.55 19.46 -12.03
N THR A 8 1.44 20.07 -11.62
CA THR A 8 1.09 21.43 -12.03
C THR A 8 1.22 22.42 -10.88
N THR A 9 1.66 23.63 -11.24
CA THR A 9 1.77 24.77 -10.35
C THR A 9 0.94 25.92 -10.91
N LYS A 10 0.72 26.96 -10.11
CA LYS A 10 0.08 28.20 -10.59
C LYS A 10 0.83 28.93 -11.71
N TYR A 11 2.08 28.56 -11.99
CA TYR A 11 2.90 29.14 -13.05
C TYR A 11 2.95 28.28 -14.31
N THR A 12 2.37 27.08 -14.29
CA THR A 12 2.35 26.17 -15.43
C THR A 12 1.39 26.70 -16.50
N SER A 13 1.86 26.87 -17.74
CA SER A 13 1.01 27.28 -18.87
C SER A 13 0.02 26.18 -19.23
N ALA A 14 -1.24 26.56 -19.43
CA ALA A 14 -2.31 25.63 -19.82
C ALA A 14 -2.05 24.99 -21.20
N ASP A 15 -1.50 25.76 -22.15
CA ASP A 15 -1.20 25.26 -23.50
C ASP A 15 -0.09 24.20 -23.45
N VAL A 16 0.99 24.49 -22.71
CA VAL A 16 2.10 23.54 -22.52
C VAL A 16 1.63 22.27 -21.79
N LEU A 17 0.75 22.42 -20.80
CA LEU A 17 0.16 21.30 -20.07
C LEU A 17 -0.65 20.39 -21.01
N ALA A 18 -1.48 20.98 -21.87
CA ALA A 18 -2.29 20.26 -22.83
C ALA A 18 -1.43 19.52 -23.87
N GLU A 19 -0.48 20.20 -24.49
CA GLU A 19 0.44 19.62 -25.48
C GLU A 19 1.26 18.46 -24.88
N LEU A 20 1.82 18.65 -23.69
CA LEU A 20 2.60 17.61 -23.02
C LEU A 20 1.73 16.42 -22.62
N THR A 21 0.50 16.67 -22.14
CA THR A 21 -0.46 15.61 -21.81
C THR A 21 -0.80 14.77 -23.04
N GLU A 22 -1.07 15.42 -24.18
CA GLU A 22 -1.36 14.73 -25.44
C GLU A 22 -0.17 13.90 -25.90
N TYR A 23 1.04 14.47 -25.86
CA TYR A 23 2.26 13.75 -26.22
C TYR A 23 2.48 12.52 -25.33
N LEU A 24 2.35 12.67 -24.01
CA LEU A 24 2.51 11.58 -23.05
C LEU A 24 1.49 10.46 -23.29
N LYS A 25 0.22 10.80 -23.54
CA LYS A 25 -0.85 9.81 -23.76
C LYS A 25 -0.75 9.13 -25.12
N ASN A 26 -0.54 9.89 -26.20
CA ASN A 26 -0.69 9.38 -27.56
C ASN A 26 0.63 8.90 -28.18
N THR A 27 1.77 9.47 -27.76
CA THR A 27 3.09 9.09 -28.29
C THR A 27 3.80 8.14 -27.34
N LEU A 28 3.85 8.47 -26.05
CA LEU A 28 4.55 7.65 -25.05
C LEU A 28 3.67 6.60 -24.37
N ILE A 29 2.36 6.58 -24.70
CA ILE A 29 1.37 5.61 -24.20
C ILE A 29 1.40 5.53 -22.67
N ARG A 30 1.45 6.70 -22.02
CA ARG A 30 1.45 6.84 -20.56
C ARG A 30 0.03 7.00 -20.04
N THR A 31 -0.19 6.43 -18.85
CA THR A 31 -1.33 6.81 -18.01
C THR A 31 -0.95 8.09 -17.29
N VAL A 32 -1.45 9.22 -17.76
CA VAL A 32 -1.12 10.54 -17.20
C VAL A 32 -2.12 10.88 -16.11
N VAL A 33 -1.60 11.18 -14.92
CA VAL A 33 -2.37 11.65 -13.77
C VAL A 33 -1.88 13.04 -13.39
N GLU A 34 -2.75 14.04 -13.49
CA GLU A 34 -2.41 15.39 -13.04
C GLU A 34 -2.49 15.47 -11.51
N THR A 35 -1.46 16.04 -10.88
CA THR A 35 -1.40 16.20 -9.43
C THR A 35 -0.89 17.59 -9.06
N LYS A 36 -1.30 18.07 -7.89
CA LYS A 36 -0.83 19.30 -7.28
C LYS A 36 0.62 19.13 -6.84
N ASP A 37 1.38 20.23 -6.88
CA ASP A 37 2.72 20.30 -6.27
C ASP A 37 2.63 20.13 -4.74
N SER A 38 2.81 18.90 -4.28
CA SER A 38 2.69 18.48 -2.88
C SER A 38 3.74 17.41 -2.55
N PRO A 39 4.24 17.35 -1.30
CA PRO A 39 5.23 16.34 -0.92
C PRO A 39 4.82 14.91 -1.28
N ALA A 40 5.71 14.22 -1.99
CA ALA A 40 5.57 12.85 -2.48
C ALA A 40 4.39 12.60 -3.44
N PHE A 41 3.83 13.64 -4.05
CA PHE A 41 2.77 13.52 -5.08
C PHE A 41 1.62 12.61 -4.61
N LEU A 42 0.95 11.90 -5.51
CA LEU A 42 -0.21 11.06 -5.16
C LEU A 42 0.21 9.61 -4.89
N ALA A 43 0.89 8.98 -5.86
CA ALA A 43 1.21 7.55 -5.81
C ALA A 43 2.13 7.21 -4.64
N ASN A 44 3.23 7.96 -4.49
CA ASN A 44 4.19 7.69 -3.40
C ASN A 44 3.57 8.02 -2.04
N ARG A 45 2.77 9.08 -1.93
CA ARG A 45 2.10 9.42 -0.67
C ARG A 45 1.20 8.29 -0.18
N ILE A 46 0.41 7.68 -1.07
CA ILE A 46 -0.45 6.52 -0.74
C ILE A 46 0.39 5.26 -0.46
N GLY A 47 1.28 4.89 -1.38
CA GLY A 47 2.05 3.65 -1.29
C GLY A 47 2.99 3.61 -0.09
N PHE A 48 3.72 4.69 0.18
CA PHE A 48 4.71 4.72 1.26
C PHE A 48 4.06 4.89 2.64
N GLN A 49 2.87 5.49 2.75
CA GLN A 49 2.06 5.43 3.97
C GLN A 49 1.74 3.97 4.34
N PHE A 50 1.21 3.22 3.37
CA PHE A 50 0.86 1.82 3.54
C PHE A 50 2.07 0.96 3.95
N ILE A 51 3.19 1.12 3.22
CA ILE A 51 4.40 0.34 3.44
C ILE A 51 5.05 0.68 4.79
N ASN A 52 5.11 1.96 5.17
CA ASN A 52 5.72 2.35 6.43
C ASN A 52 4.88 1.90 7.64
N GLU A 53 3.55 1.98 7.53
CA GLU A 53 2.65 1.42 8.53
C GLU A 53 2.83 -0.11 8.65
N ALA A 54 3.06 -0.81 7.54
CA ALA A 54 3.40 -2.25 7.55
C ALA A 54 4.73 -2.52 8.26
N MET A 55 5.75 -1.67 8.12
CA MET A 55 6.99 -1.78 8.89
C MET A 55 6.75 -1.57 10.39
N LYS A 56 5.92 -0.60 10.79
CA LYS A 56 5.54 -0.39 12.20
C LYS A 56 4.80 -1.61 12.76
N TYR A 57 3.93 -2.23 11.97
CA TYR A 57 3.29 -3.49 12.35
C TYR A 57 4.30 -4.63 12.46
N ALA A 58 5.32 -4.69 11.62
CA ALA A 58 6.38 -5.70 11.75
C ALA A 58 7.16 -5.53 13.06
N GLU A 59 7.44 -4.31 13.50
CA GLU A 59 8.05 -4.03 14.82
C GLU A 59 7.10 -4.44 15.96
N ARG A 60 5.80 -4.09 15.85
CA ARG A 60 4.77 -4.44 16.84
C ARG A 60 4.60 -5.96 17.00
N TYR A 61 4.66 -6.70 15.91
CA TYR A 61 4.47 -8.16 15.86
C TYR A 61 5.80 -8.92 15.70
N LYS A 62 6.91 -8.34 16.16
CA LYS A 62 8.25 -8.96 16.06
C LYS A 62 8.33 -10.35 16.71
N ASP A 63 7.54 -10.59 17.76
CA ASP A 63 7.48 -11.89 18.45
C ASP A 63 6.66 -12.95 17.67
N ASN A 64 5.81 -12.53 16.74
CA ASN A 64 5.10 -13.41 15.80
C ASN A 64 5.90 -13.65 14.51
N GLY A 65 7.09 -13.04 14.39
CA GLY A 65 7.97 -13.12 13.22
C GLY A 65 8.23 -11.76 12.57
N GLY A 66 7.44 -10.73 12.84
CA GLY A 66 7.66 -9.39 12.31
C GLY A 66 7.57 -9.32 10.79
N ILE A 67 8.72 -9.16 10.12
CA ILE A 67 8.80 -8.80 8.70
C ILE A 67 8.05 -9.79 7.79
N ASP A 68 8.44 -11.06 7.80
CA ASP A 68 7.85 -12.08 6.93
C ASP A 68 6.45 -12.52 7.39
N TYR A 69 6.09 -12.27 8.66
CA TYR A 69 4.75 -12.46 9.19
C TYR A 69 3.78 -11.45 8.57
N ILE A 70 4.09 -10.15 8.64
CA ILE A 70 3.26 -9.09 8.06
C ILE A 70 3.17 -9.21 6.53
N ASP A 71 4.27 -9.50 5.84
CA ASP A 71 4.24 -9.73 4.40
C ASP A 71 3.39 -10.95 4.00
N SER A 72 3.31 -11.96 4.87
CA SER A 72 2.45 -13.13 4.63
C SER A 72 0.97 -12.84 4.83
N ILE A 73 0.63 -11.86 5.70
CA ILE A 73 -0.73 -11.36 5.90
C ILE A 73 -1.16 -10.45 4.75
N LEU A 74 -0.24 -9.63 4.23
CA LEU A 74 -0.47 -8.63 3.19
C LEU A 74 0.03 -9.10 1.81
N GLY A 75 -0.03 -10.42 1.57
CA GLY A 75 0.44 -11.05 0.34
C GLY A 75 -0.41 -10.72 -0.90
N SER A 76 -0.11 -11.38 -2.02
CA SER A 76 -0.74 -11.08 -3.33
C SER A 76 -2.26 -11.25 -3.38
N PHE A 77 -2.81 -12.11 -2.53
CA PHE A 77 -4.26 -12.33 -2.36
C PHE A 77 -5.00 -11.12 -1.77
N THR A 78 -4.30 -10.04 -1.47
CA THR A 78 -4.86 -8.80 -0.93
C THR A 78 -4.82 -7.65 -1.94
N GLY A 79 -4.56 -7.95 -3.22
CA GLY A 79 -4.57 -6.96 -4.29
C GLY A 79 -3.22 -6.28 -4.51
N ARG A 80 -2.11 -6.82 -3.99
CA ARG A 80 -0.77 -6.23 -4.17
C ARG A 80 0.07 -7.06 -5.12
N ALA A 81 0.84 -6.40 -6.00
CA ALA A 81 1.80 -7.09 -6.87
C ALA A 81 2.96 -7.73 -6.09
N MET A 82 3.38 -7.08 -5.00
CA MET A 82 4.42 -7.53 -4.09
C MET A 82 4.01 -7.13 -2.67
N ALA A 83 4.34 -7.97 -1.68
CA ALA A 83 4.08 -7.66 -0.28
C ALA A 83 4.79 -6.35 0.15
N PRO A 84 4.26 -5.58 1.10
CA PRO A 84 4.73 -4.22 1.38
C PRO A 84 6.20 -4.13 1.81
N LEU A 85 6.66 -4.99 2.72
CA LEU A 85 8.04 -4.93 3.19
C LEU A 85 9.00 -5.48 2.13
N SER A 86 8.58 -6.48 1.37
CA SER A 86 9.30 -6.93 0.16
C SER A 86 9.44 -5.78 -0.86
N THR A 87 8.41 -4.93 -1.00
CA THR A 87 8.44 -3.74 -1.86
C THR A 87 9.44 -2.72 -1.34
N ALA A 88 9.45 -2.43 -0.04
CA ALA A 88 10.44 -1.54 0.56
C ALA A 88 11.88 -2.01 0.36
N ASP A 89 12.12 -3.31 0.55
CA ASP A 89 13.43 -3.93 0.34
C ASP A 89 13.87 -3.91 -1.14
N PHE A 90 12.91 -4.00 -2.07
CA PHE A 90 13.15 -3.89 -3.50
C PHE A 90 13.49 -2.45 -3.92
N VAL A 91 12.74 -1.46 -3.42
CA VAL A 91 12.95 -0.03 -3.69
C VAL A 91 14.27 0.47 -3.07
N GLY A 92 14.53 0.07 -1.83
CA GLY A 92 15.66 0.49 -1.03
C GLY A 92 15.22 1.26 0.23
N LEU A 93 15.75 0.89 1.38
CA LEU A 93 15.36 1.48 2.68
C LEU A 93 15.77 2.95 2.82
N ASP A 94 16.88 3.36 2.20
CA ASP A 94 17.30 4.76 2.12
C ASP A 94 16.35 5.61 1.28
N VAL A 95 15.88 5.09 0.14
CA VAL A 95 14.89 5.76 -0.71
C VAL A 95 13.55 5.84 0.00
N HIS A 96 13.14 4.74 0.64
CA HIS A 96 11.94 4.70 1.48
C HIS A 96 11.99 5.76 2.57
N LYS A 97 13.11 5.84 3.31
CA LYS A 97 13.33 6.86 4.33
C LYS A 97 13.20 8.28 3.77
N ALA A 98 13.86 8.56 2.65
CA ALA A 98 13.81 9.89 2.04
C ALA A 98 12.37 10.32 1.69
N ILE A 99 11.54 9.39 1.20
CA ILE A 99 10.15 9.67 0.86
C ILE A 99 9.31 9.90 2.11
N VAL A 100 9.38 9.02 3.12
CA VAL A 100 8.57 9.18 4.34
C VAL A 100 8.98 10.41 5.16
N ASP A 101 10.28 10.71 5.24
CA ASP A 101 10.79 11.93 5.88
C ASP A 101 10.27 13.18 5.14
N ASN A 102 10.27 13.18 3.81
CA ASN A 102 9.75 14.31 3.03
C ASN A 102 8.27 14.57 3.36
N VAL A 103 7.44 13.54 3.41
CA VAL A 103 6.02 13.69 3.77
C VAL A 103 5.86 14.14 5.22
N TYR A 104 6.63 13.56 6.14
CA TYR A 104 6.61 13.92 7.55
C TYR A 104 6.97 15.40 7.75
N PHE A 105 8.10 15.88 7.24
CA PHE A 105 8.55 17.25 7.51
C PHE A 105 7.80 18.32 6.71
N ASN A 106 7.28 17.99 5.52
CA ASN A 106 6.77 18.99 4.59
C ASN A 106 5.25 18.97 4.40
N SER A 107 4.51 18.13 5.12
CA SER A 107 3.06 18.07 4.97
C SER A 107 2.30 17.98 6.30
N ASP A 108 1.14 18.65 6.31
CA ASP A 108 0.14 18.52 7.38
C ASP A 108 -0.81 17.36 7.05
N ASP A 109 -0.40 16.16 7.46
CA ASP A 109 -1.11 14.91 7.21
C ASP A 109 -1.81 14.40 8.48
N TYR A 110 -3.05 13.92 8.38
CA TYR A 110 -3.75 13.37 9.54
C TYR A 110 -3.08 12.07 10.03
N ALA A 111 -2.38 11.37 9.12
CA ALA A 111 -1.61 10.17 9.39
C ALA A 111 -0.12 10.47 9.59
N HIS A 112 0.25 11.68 10.04
CA HIS A 112 1.64 12.13 10.21
C HIS A 112 2.54 11.10 10.91
N ASP A 113 2.09 10.52 12.02
CA ASP A 113 2.86 9.52 12.79
C ASP A 113 3.09 8.21 12.02
N SER A 114 2.30 7.92 10.99
CA SER A 114 2.51 6.75 10.12
C SER A 114 3.71 6.91 9.19
N PHE A 115 4.30 8.10 9.06
CA PHE A 115 5.52 8.36 8.29
C PHE A 115 6.80 8.26 9.11
N ILE A 116 6.71 8.07 10.43
CA ILE A 116 7.90 7.87 11.28
C ILE A 116 8.48 6.49 10.98
N LEU A 117 9.73 6.45 10.52
CA LEU A 117 10.42 5.20 10.21
C LEU A 117 10.72 4.40 11.50
N PRO A 118 10.43 3.09 11.55
CA PRO A 118 10.76 2.27 12.72
C PRO A 118 12.26 2.17 13.00
N SER A 119 12.59 1.99 14.28
CA SER A 119 13.98 1.99 14.76
C SER A 119 14.85 0.91 14.11
N PHE A 120 14.28 -0.28 13.88
CA PHE A 120 15.01 -1.39 13.26
C PHE A 120 15.36 -1.11 11.79
N ALA A 121 14.50 -0.39 11.07
CA ALA A 121 14.74 -0.02 9.68
C ALA A 121 15.80 1.07 9.59
N GLN A 122 15.78 2.06 10.50
CA GLN A 122 16.85 3.06 10.62
C GLN A 122 18.20 2.39 10.87
N LYS A 123 18.27 1.42 11.80
CA LYS A 123 19.50 0.67 12.08
C LYS A 123 20.05 -0.06 10.83
N LEU A 124 19.17 -0.66 10.03
CA LEU A 124 19.59 -1.32 8.78
C LEU A 124 20.19 -0.32 7.78
N ILE A 125 19.60 0.88 7.68
CA ILE A 125 20.14 1.97 6.85
C ILE A 125 21.54 2.39 7.34
N ASP A 126 21.68 2.60 8.65
CA ASP A 126 22.96 2.99 9.26
C ASP A 126 24.06 1.94 9.05
N ASP A 127 23.68 0.65 9.03
CA ASP A 127 24.55 -0.49 8.72
C ASP A 127 24.86 -0.64 7.21
N GLY A 128 24.29 0.20 6.34
CA GLY A 128 24.42 0.08 4.87
C GLY A 128 23.64 -1.08 4.25
N LYS A 129 22.69 -1.67 4.99
CA LYS A 129 21.82 -2.78 4.56
C LYS A 129 20.53 -2.22 3.95
N LEU A 130 20.67 -1.70 2.74
CA LEU A 130 19.63 -0.93 2.05
C LEU A 130 18.57 -1.78 1.34
N GLY A 131 18.70 -3.12 1.32
CA GLY A 131 17.80 -4.02 0.59
C GLY A 131 18.45 -4.68 -0.61
N ARG A 132 17.66 -4.97 -1.65
CA ARG A 132 18.12 -5.76 -2.81
C ARG A 132 19.36 -5.19 -3.48
N LYS A 133 19.46 -3.86 -3.58
CA LYS A 133 20.58 -3.17 -4.25
C LYS A 133 21.93 -3.31 -3.51
N SER A 134 21.90 -3.50 -2.19
CA SER A 134 23.09 -3.77 -1.36
C SER A 134 23.30 -5.26 -1.07
N GLY A 135 22.42 -6.13 -1.59
CA GLY A 135 22.46 -7.58 -1.36
C GLY A 135 21.85 -8.04 -0.03
N GLU A 136 21.62 -7.12 0.90
CA GLU A 136 20.95 -7.37 2.19
C GLU A 136 20.21 -6.12 2.69
N GLY A 137 19.05 -6.34 3.33
CA GLY A 137 18.20 -5.35 4.01
C GLY A 137 17.20 -6.02 4.93
N LEU A 138 15.90 -5.81 4.73
CA LEU A 138 14.84 -6.59 5.39
C LEU A 138 14.94 -8.08 5.03
N TYR A 139 15.34 -8.35 3.79
CA TYR A 139 15.61 -9.68 3.29
C TYR A 139 17.07 -9.82 2.85
N LYS A 140 17.56 -11.06 2.82
CA LYS A 140 18.90 -11.41 2.32
C LYS A 140 18.83 -12.74 1.60
N PHE A 141 19.32 -12.79 0.37
CA PHE A 141 19.46 -14.06 -0.35
C PHE A 141 20.80 -14.71 0.00
N ASP A 142 20.75 -15.92 0.56
CA ASP A 142 21.95 -16.70 0.84
C ASP A 142 22.31 -17.54 -0.38
N ASN A 143 23.39 -17.18 -1.07
CA ASN A 143 23.86 -17.88 -2.27
C ASN A 143 24.37 -19.31 -1.98
N ALA A 144 24.84 -19.60 -0.76
CA ALA A 144 25.38 -20.91 -0.41
C ALA A 144 24.25 -21.92 -0.21
N THR A 145 23.21 -21.53 0.52
CA THR A 145 22.04 -22.39 0.76
C THR A 145 20.94 -22.24 -0.28
N LYS A 146 21.04 -21.23 -1.17
CA LYS A 146 19.99 -20.80 -2.10
C LYS A 146 18.66 -20.52 -1.39
N THR A 147 18.72 -19.96 -0.18
CA THR A 147 17.53 -19.65 0.62
C THR A 147 17.37 -18.16 0.86
N LEU A 148 16.12 -17.71 0.89
CA LEU A 148 15.79 -16.36 1.31
C LEU A 148 15.75 -16.30 2.84
N LYS A 149 16.58 -15.44 3.42
CA LYS A 149 16.60 -15.11 4.83
C LYS A 149 15.91 -13.77 5.07
N VAL A 150 15.42 -13.58 6.28
CA VAL A 150 14.73 -12.38 6.75
C VAL A 150 15.41 -11.86 8.01
N TYR A 151 15.47 -10.54 8.14
CA TYR A 151 16.01 -9.89 9.33
C TYR A 151 15.07 -10.12 10.52
N ASP A 152 15.61 -10.63 11.61
CA ASP A 152 14.90 -10.83 12.86
C ASP A 152 15.06 -9.60 13.75
N ILE A 153 13.97 -8.88 13.97
CA ILE A 153 13.95 -7.59 14.68
C ILE A 153 14.42 -7.75 16.14
N ASN A 154 14.13 -8.88 16.79
CA ASN A 154 14.49 -9.13 18.18
C ASN A 154 15.98 -9.38 18.36
N THR A 155 16.58 -10.16 17.46
CA THR A 155 17.96 -10.62 17.59
C THR A 155 18.97 -9.79 16.79
N GLY A 156 18.50 -9.02 15.81
CA GLY A 156 19.34 -8.29 14.86
C GLY A 156 20.11 -9.19 13.88
N LYS A 157 19.70 -10.45 13.72
CA LYS A 157 20.34 -11.44 12.85
C LYS A 157 19.39 -11.90 11.75
N TYR A 158 19.95 -12.45 10.68
CA TYR A 158 19.14 -13.07 9.63
C TYR A 158 18.76 -14.51 10.00
N ARG A 159 17.48 -14.84 9.88
CA ARG A 159 16.94 -16.21 10.03
C ARG A 159 16.31 -16.68 8.72
N ASN A 160 16.07 -17.99 8.61
CA ASN A 160 15.30 -18.50 7.47
C ASN A 160 13.89 -17.91 7.47
N LYS A 161 13.38 -17.56 6.28
CA LYS A 161 12.00 -17.11 6.10
C LYS A 161 11.06 -18.23 6.56
N MET A 162 10.11 -17.89 7.43
CA MET A 162 9.11 -18.82 7.92
C MET A 162 7.96 -18.96 6.90
N LYS A 163 7.35 -20.15 6.87
CA LYS A 163 6.14 -20.40 6.08
C LYS A 163 4.93 -20.29 7.00
N TYR A 164 4.16 -19.23 6.82
CA TYR A 164 2.92 -19.00 7.56
C TYR A 164 1.72 -19.56 6.80
N VAL A 165 0.76 -20.09 7.54
CA VAL A 165 -0.54 -20.54 7.02
C VAL A 165 -1.61 -19.93 7.88
N PHE A 166 -2.39 -19.02 7.30
CA PHE A 166 -3.49 -18.36 7.99
C PHE A 166 -4.81 -18.88 7.44
N PRO A 167 -5.71 -19.44 8.27
CA PRO A 167 -6.98 -19.98 7.80
C PRO A 167 -7.81 -18.99 6.98
N PHE A 168 -7.84 -17.71 7.37
CA PHE A 168 -8.56 -16.67 6.61
C PHE A 168 -7.94 -16.48 5.21
N ALA A 169 -6.61 -16.39 5.11
CA ALA A 169 -5.91 -16.18 3.85
C ALA A 169 -6.07 -17.38 2.91
N GLU A 170 -5.99 -18.61 3.42
CA GLU A 170 -6.22 -19.82 2.62
C GLU A 170 -7.68 -19.91 2.16
N GLY A 171 -8.64 -19.52 3.01
CA GLY A 171 -10.04 -19.37 2.63
C GLY A 171 -10.23 -18.37 1.49
N MET A 172 -9.66 -17.17 1.60
CA MET A 172 -9.70 -16.15 0.54
C MET A 172 -9.11 -16.69 -0.77
N LYS A 173 -7.89 -17.25 -0.72
CA LYS A 173 -7.19 -17.78 -1.90
C LYS A 173 -7.98 -18.89 -2.60
N LYS A 174 -8.66 -19.76 -1.84
CA LYS A 174 -9.50 -20.83 -2.40
C LYS A 174 -10.63 -20.26 -3.26
N HIS A 175 -11.31 -19.23 -2.79
CA HIS A 175 -12.38 -18.57 -3.52
C HIS A 175 -11.86 -17.73 -4.71
N ILE A 176 -10.77 -16.97 -4.52
CA ILE A 176 -10.09 -16.22 -5.60
C ILE A 176 -9.70 -17.16 -6.75
N LYS A 177 -9.18 -18.35 -6.44
CA LYS A 177 -8.75 -19.34 -7.46
C LYS A 177 -9.87 -19.76 -8.41
N VAL A 178 -11.12 -19.75 -7.95
CA VAL A 178 -12.29 -20.14 -8.76
C VAL A 178 -13.11 -18.94 -9.23
N GLY A 179 -12.59 -17.70 -9.06
CA GLY A 179 -13.26 -16.47 -9.48
C GLY A 179 -14.40 -16.01 -8.56
N ASP A 180 -14.51 -16.58 -7.37
CA ASP A 180 -15.58 -16.31 -6.40
C ASP A 180 -15.17 -15.20 -5.43
N TYR A 181 -14.98 -13.99 -5.96
CA TYR A 181 -14.47 -12.87 -5.17
C TYR A 181 -15.40 -12.46 -4.04
N LYS A 182 -16.72 -12.59 -4.23
CA LYS A 182 -17.70 -12.28 -3.17
C LYS A 182 -17.41 -13.11 -1.91
N ASN A 183 -17.39 -14.45 -2.02
CA ASN A 183 -17.09 -15.28 -0.86
C ASN A 183 -15.66 -15.08 -0.34
N ALA A 184 -14.70 -14.73 -1.21
CA ALA A 184 -13.36 -14.38 -0.76
C ALA A 184 -13.38 -13.18 0.21
N PHE A 185 -14.13 -12.12 -0.10
CA PHE A 185 -14.28 -10.97 0.79
C PHE A 185 -15.18 -11.27 2.00
N GLU A 186 -16.21 -12.12 1.88
CA GLU A 186 -17.00 -12.58 3.03
C GLU A 186 -16.13 -13.29 4.08
N VAL A 187 -15.17 -14.13 3.62
CA VAL A 187 -14.20 -14.79 4.50
C VAL A 187 -13.38 -13.78 5.29
N LEU A 188 -12.98 -12.66 4.68
CA LEU A 188 -12.18 -11.65 5.37
C LEU A 188 -13.03 -10.81 6.33
N VAL A 189 -14.14 -10.25 5.85
CA VAL A 189 -14.96 -9.28 6.59
C VAL A 189 -15.59 -9.89 7.85
N ASN A 190 -15.97 -11.17 7.78
CA ASN A 190 -16.61 -11.88 8.89
C ASN A 190 -15.60 -12.51 9.87
N ASN A 191 -14.31 -12.45 9.59
CA ASN A 191 -13.29 -13.07 10.43
C ASN A 191 -12.76 -12.08 11.48
N ARG A 192 -12.51 -12.62 12.68
CA ARG A 192 -12.06 -11.87 13.88
C ARG A 192 -10.71 -12.38 14.40
N SER A 193 -10.00 -13.21 13.64
CA SER A 193 -8.64 -13.60 13.99
C SER A 193 -7.72 -12.39 13.90
N GLN A 194 -6.63 -12.40 14.67
CA GLN A 194 -5.66 -11.30 14.70
C GLN A 194 -5.18 -10.94 13.30
N GLU A 195 -4.80 -11.94 12.50
CA GLU A 195 -4.28 -11.72 11.16
C GLU A 195 -5.32 -11.23 10.16
N ALA A 196 -6.57 -11.67 10.29
CA ALA A 196 -7.67 -11.18 9.48
C ALA A 196 -7.97 -9.70 9.81
N GLU A 197 -7.97 -9.34 11.09
CA GLU A 197 -8.13 -7.95 11.55
C GLU A 197 -6.99 -7.05 11.07
N ILE A 198 -5.74 -7.53 11.11
CA ILE A 198 -4.60 -6.80 10.52
C ILE A 198 -4.82 -6.60 9.02
N CYS A 199 -5.13 -7.67 8.27
CA CYS A 199 -5.37 -7.59 6.83
C CYS A 199 -6.48 -6.58 6.49
N LEU A 200 -7.62 -6.68 7.18
CA LEU A 200 -8.78 -5.82 6.98
C LEU A 200 -8.46 -4.36 7.34
N TYR A 201 -7.78 -4.11 8.46
CA TYR A 201 -7.30 -2.77 8.83
C TYR A 201 -6.49 -2.14 7.70
N PHE A 202 -5.51 -2.86 7.14
CA PHE A 202 -4.67 -2.32 6.07
C PHE A 202 -5.46 -2.00 4.80
N LEU A 203 -6.44 -2.83 4.43
CA LEU A 203 -7.29 -2.57 3.26
C LEU A 203 -8.22 -1.36 3.47
N LEU A 204 -8.85 -1.26 4.64
CA LEU A 204 -9.73 -0.15 4.98
C LEU A 204 -8.97 1.17 5.16
N ASN A 205 -7.82 1.14 5.84
CA ASN A 205 -6.98 2.32 6.00
C ASN A 205 -6.41 2.77 4.65
N TYR A 206 -6.06 1.85 3.75
CA TYR A 206 -5.66 2.19 2.38
C TYR A 206 -6.75 2.95 1.62
N ILE A 207 -8.01 2.51 1.73
CA ILE A 207 -9.15 3.23 1.14
C ILE A 207 -9.26 4.64 1.72
N VAL A 208 -9.37 4.74 3.05
CA VAL A 208 -9.58 6.03 3.74
C VAL A 208 -8.45 7.00 3.44
N TYR A 209 -7.20 6.54 3.56
CA TYR A 209 -6.03 7.36 3.30
C TYR A 209 -5.97 7.81 1.85
N SER A 210 -6.34 6.95 0.89
CA SER A 210 -6.39 7.32 -0.53
C SER A 210 -7.43 8.42 -0.79
N LEU A 211 -8.65 8.26 -0.28
CA LEU A 211 -9.72 9.26 -0.46
C LEU A 211 -9.33 10.63 0.10
N VAL A 212 -8.76 10.67 1.31
CA VAL A 212 -8.28 11.92 1.92
C VAL A 212 -7.11 12.51 1.14
N THR A 213 -6.20 11.67 0.64
CA THR A 213 -5.04 12.12 -0.13
C THR A 213 -5.46 12.74 -1.46
N ILE A 214 -6.45 12.17 -2.14
CA ILE A 214 -7.01 12.70 -3.40
C ILE A 214 -7.49 14.14 -3.20
N GLU A 215 -8.27 14.42 -2.16
CA GLU A 215 -8.77 15.79 -1.90
C GLU A 215 -7.63 16.81 -1.78
N LYS A 216 -6.51 16.39 -1.17
CA LYS A 216 -5.35 17.24 -0.94
C LYS A 216 -4.45 17.38 -2.18
N VAL A 217 -4.23 16.31 -2.93
CA VAL A 217 -3.12 16.21 -3.90
C VAL A 217 -3.58 16.05 -5.34
N ALA A 218 -4.82 15.63 -5.59
CA ALA A 218 -5.34 15.42 -6.94
C ALA A 218 -6.42 16.45 -7.31
N TYR A 219 -6.79 16.42 -8.59
CA TYR A 219 -7.91 17.17 -9.17
C TYR A 219 -9.10 16.27 -9.57
N ASP A 220 -8.88 14.95 -9.60
CA ASP A 220 -9.82 13.94 -10.06
C ASP A 220 -9.86 12.79 -9.04
N ILE A 221 -11.06 12.29 -8.76
CA ILE A 221 -11.29 11.16 -7.86
C ILE A 221 -10.66 9.86 -8.40
N HIS A 222 -10.59 9.68 -9.72
CA HIS A 222 -9.98 8.51 -10.36
C HIS A 222 -8.45 8.56 -10.42
N ALA A 223 -7.84 9.67 -9.99
CA ALA A 223 -6.40 9.87 -10.04
C ALA A 223 -5.64 8.82 -9.21
N ALA A 224 -6.12 8.51 -8.00
CA ALA A 224 -5.48 7.51 -7.15
C ALA A 224 -5.62 6.11 -7.74
N ASP A 225 -6.76 5.83 -8.39
CA ASP A 225 -6.98 4.55 -9.04
C ASP A 225 -5.96 4.31 -10.16
N ALA A 226 -5.83 5.28 -11.06
CA ALA A 226 -4.84 5.26 -12.13
C ALA A 226 -3.40 5.19 -11.59
N ALA A 227 -3.09 5.96 -10.56
CA ALA A 227 -1.77 5.98 -9.92
C ALA A 227 -1.39 4.62 -9.32
N MET A 228 -2.29 4.02 -8.54
CA MET A 228 -2.02 2.76 -7.86
C MET A 228 -2.04 1.57 -8.83
N ALA A 229 -2.93 1.57 -9.83
CA ALA A 229 -2.97 0.56 -10.88
C ALA A 229 -1.69 0.53 -11.73
N THR A 230 -1.20 1.70 -12.16
CA THR A 230 -0.18 1.77 -13.22
C THR A 230 1.22 2.13 -12.72
N GLY A 231 1.31 2.64 -11.49
CA GLY A 231 2.56 2.91 -10.76
C GLY A 231 2.97 1.74 -9.88
N PHE A 232 2.08 1.30 -8.97
CA PHE A 232 2.36 0.24 -8.00
C PHE A 232 1.89 -1.14 -8.44
N ASN A 233 1.00 -1.23 -9.44
CA ASN A 233 0.29 -2.45 -9.81
C ASN A 233 -0.47 -3.04 -8.62
N TRP A 234 -1.10 -2.17 -7.84
CA TRP A 234 -1.95 -2.51 -6.72
C TRP A 234 -3.42 -2.34 -7.10
N CYS A 235 -4.29 -3.07 -6.40
CA CYS A 235 -5.72 -2.88 -6.50
C CYS A 235 -6.04 -1.41 -6.20
N PRO A 236 -6.67 -0.70 -7.14
CA PRO A 236 -7.04 0.69 -6.98
C PRO A 236 -7.96 0.90 -5.75
N PRO A 237 -7.87 2.03 -5.04
CA PRO A 237 -8.69 2.27 -3.85
C PRO A 237 -10.19 2.24 -4.12
N LEU A 238 -10.70 2.83 -5.20
CA LEU A 238 -12.13 2.72 -5.55
C LEU A 238 -12.49 1.29 -5.94
N ALA A 239 -11.60 0.58 -6.64
CA ALA A 239 -11.80 -0.83 -6.97
C ALA A 239 -11.86 -1.72 -5.71
N MET A 240 -11.08 -1.38 -4.68
CA MET A 240 -11.14 -2.03 -3.37
C MET A 240 -12.46 -1.75 -2.65
N ILE A 241 -12.99 -0.53 -2.76
CA ILE A 241 -14.35 -0.20 -2.27
C ILE A 241 -15.37 -1.10 -2.96
N ASP A 242 -15.37 -1.16 -4.30
CA ASP A 242 -16.29 -2.02 -5.07
C ASP A 242 -16.22 -3.49 -4.61
N ALA A 243 -15.02 -3.98 -4.31
CA ALA A 243 -14.80 -5.35 -3.86
C ALA A 243 -15.40 -5.62 -2.47
N ILE A 244 -15.15 -4.75 -1.49
CA ILE A 244 -15.66 -4.89 -0.11
C ILE A 244 -17.17 -4.61 -0.05
N SER A 245 -17.64 -3.62 -0.81
CA SER A 245 -19.06 -3.26 -0.92
C SER A 245 -19.93 -4.38 -1.51
N SER A 246 -19.33 -5.40 -2.12
CA SER A 246 -20.05 -6.60 -2.57
C SER A 246 -20.55 -7.49 -1.43
N VAL A 247 -20.04 -7.30 -0.21
CA VAL A 247 -20.33 -8.15 0.97
C VAL A 247 -20.69 -7.39 2.24
N ALA A 248 -20.40 -6.09 2.31
CA ALA A 248 -20.68 -5.27 3.49
C ALA A 248 -20.92 -3.80 3.14
N ASP A 249 -21.60 -3.08 4.01
CA ASP A 249 -21.63 -1.62 3.96
C ASP A 249 -20.25 -1.09 4.35
N ILE A 250 -19.55 -0.48 3.39
CA ILE A 250 -18.16 -0.01 3.57
C ILE A 250 -18.04 1.07 4.65
N ASN A 251 -19.04 1.94 4.77
CA ASN A 251 -19.04 3.04 5.73
C ASN A 251 -19.21 2.49 7.16
N ALA A 252 -20.21 1.63 7.35
CA ALA A 252 -20.42 0.93 8.61
C ALA A 252 -19.19 0.09 8.99
N LEU A 253 -18.60 -0.62 8.04
CA LEU A 253 -17.43 -1.46 8.28
C LEU A 253 -16.20 -0.63 8.67
N ILE A 254 -15.95 0.51 8.02
CA ILE A 254 -14.87 1.44 8.39
C ILE A 254 -15.07 1.96 9.81
N LYS A 255 -16.27 2.41 10.16
CA LYS A 255 -16.59 2.92 11.50
C LYS A 255 -16.50 1.84 12.58
N GLU A 256 -16.79 0.58 12.23
CA GLU A 256 -16.69 -0.56 13.14
C GLU A 256 -15.23 -1.02 13.36
N ARG A 257 -14.42 -1.05 12.29
CA ARG A 257 -13.10 -1.72 12.28
C ARG A 257 -11.91 -0.80 12.42
N LEU A 258 -11.99 0.45 11.96
CA LEU A 258 -10.85 1.36 12.07
C LEU A 258 -10.73 1.94 13.48
N PRO A 259 -9.49 2.17 13.96
CA PRO A 259 -9.26 2.72 15.28
C PRO A 259 -9.77 4.17 15.38
N ARG A 260 -10.19 4.54 16.60
CA ARG A 260 -10.81 5.85 16.87
C ARG A 260 -9.94 7.04 16.45
N ASN A 261 -8.62 6.94 16.52
CA ASN A 261 -7.71 8.01 16.11
C ASN A 261 -7.84 8.36 14.62
N ILE A 262 -8.22 7.41 13.75
CA ILE A 262 -8.52 7.72 12.35
C ILE A 262 -9.91 8.36 12.25
N LEU A 263 -10.90 7.75 12.90
CA LEU A 263 -12.31 8.16 12.80
C LEU A 263 -12.60 9.57 13.33
N VAL A 264 -11.78 10.10 14.25
CA VAL A 264 -11.93 11.48 14.76
C VAL A 264 -11.24 12.53 13.90
N ASN A 265 -10.26 12.13 13.08
CA ASN A 265 -9.44 13.03 12.27
C ASN A 265 -9.89 13.09 10.81
N VAL A 266 -10.77 12.17 10.39
CA VAL A 266 -11.26 12.07 9.02
C VAL A 266 -12.79 12.05 9.02
N ASP A 267 -13.39 12.91 8.20
CA ASP A 267 -14.81 12.83 7.89
C ASP A 267 -15.06 11.69 6.88
N ILE A 268 -15.28 10.49 7.41
CA ILE A 268 -15.48 9.26 6.64
C ILE A 268 -16.73 9.38 5.75
N ASP A 269 -17.81 9.96 6.27
CA ASP A 269 -19.07 10.10 5.54
C ASP A 269 -18.87 10.99 4.32
N ARG A 270 -18.23 12.15 4.50
CA ARG A 270 -17.88 13.03 3.38
C ARG A 270 -16.96 12.34 2.37
N SER A 271 -15.88 11.72 2.85
CA SER A 271 -14.87 11.09 1.98
C SER A 271 -15.47 9.97 1.12
N LEU A 272 -16.35 9.15 1.69
CA LEU A 272 -17.04 8.09 0.95
C LEU A 272 -18.16 8.60 0.06
N SER A 273 -18.84 9.70 0.43
CA SER A 273 -19.90 10.28 -0.41
C SER A 273 -19.37 10.81 -1.75
N ALA A 274 -18.08 11.17 -1.80
CA ALA A 274 -17.39 11.58 -3.01
C ALA A 274 -16.83 10.40 -3.83
N ALA A 275 -16.86 9.17 -3.30
CA ALA A 275 -16.33 8.01 -3.99
C ALA A 275 -17.23 7.62 -5.17
N GLU A 276 -16.62 7.47 -6.34
CA GLU A 276 -17.27 6.96 -7.54
C GLU A 276 -16.92 5.49 -7.75
N ARG A 277 -17.65 4.83 -8.66
CA ARG A 277 -17.32 3.47 -9.07
C ARG A 277 -15.99 3.45 -9.82
N SER A 278 -15.15 2.47 -9.53
CA SER A 278 -13.86 2.30 -10.20
C SER A 278 -14.00 2.02 -11.69
N GLU A 279 -13.12 2.62 -12.49
CA GLU A 279 -12.91 2.27 -13.90
C GLU A 279 -12.11 0.97 -14.08
N TYR A 280 -11.43 0.52 -13.02
CA TYR A 280 -10.63 -0.70 -13.00
C TYR A 280 -11.40 -1.87 -12.41
N ASP A 281 -11.22 -3.03 -13.01
CA ASP A 281 -11.73 -4.29 -12.48
C ASP A 281 -10.82 -4.80 -11.35
N TYR A 282 -11.31 -4.74 -10.11
CA TYR A 282 -10.57 -5.20 -8.93
C TYR A 282 -10.10 -6.65 -9.05
N ARG A 283 -10.84 -7.51 -9.77
CA ARG A 283 -10.58 -8.95 -9.86
C ARG A 283 -9.20 -9.28 -10.44
N LEU A 284 -8.65 -8.39 -11.26
CA LEU A 284 -7.34 -8.56 -11.91
C LEU A 284 -6.15 -8.48 -10.93
N TYR A 285 -6.37 -7.92 -9.72
CA TYR A 285 -5.30 -7.62 -8.77
C TYR A 285 -5.14 -8.68 -7.68
N PHE A 286 -6.15 -9.52 -7.44
CA PHE A 286 -6.14 -10.54 -6.38
C PHE A 286 -5.63 -11.87 -6.91
N LYS A 287 -4.54 -12.38 -6.34
CA LYS A 287 -3.92 -13.64 -6.78
C LYS A 287 -3.99 -14.71 -5.70
N SER A 288 -4.35 -15.93 -6.08
CA SER A 288 -4.41 -17.07 -5.15
C SER A 288 -3.03 -17.65 -4.79
N THR A 289 -1.98 -17.27 -5.52
CA THR A 289 -0.61 -17.72 -5.31
C THR A 289 0.29 -16.55 -4.89
N ASN A 290 1.18 -16.81 -3.93
CA ASN A 290 2.30 -15.93 -3.59
C ASN A 290 3.43 -16.05 -4.62
#